data_AF-K1ZA32-F1
#
_entry.id   AF-K1ZA32-F1
#
_cell.length_a   1.000
_cell.length_b   1.000
_cell.length_c   1.000
_cell.angle_alpha   90.00
_cell.angle_beta   90.00
_cell.angle_gamma   90.00
#
_symmetry.space_group_name_H-M   'P 1'
#
loop_
_entity.id
_entity.type
_entity.pdbx_description
1 polymer ?
#
loop_
_entity_poly.entity_id
_entity_poly.type
_entity_poly.pdbx_seq_one_letter_code
_entity_poly.pdbx_strand_id
1 'polypeptide(L)' 'MLLKNERRRSNSRSYLKFNLKGEATMNQKNALLSVYNKTGIVPFASSLVELGYTIYSSGGTAEVIAAA' A
#
# COMPACT_ATOMS: atom_id res chain seq x y z
N MET A 1 -23.17 -32.02 9.36
CA MET A 1 -22.18 -33.03 8.91
C MET A 1 -21.23 -32.33 7.96
N LEU A 2 -19.92 -32.30 8.28
CA LEU A 2 -18.76 -31.67 7.58
C LEU A 2 -18.82 -30.14 7.32
N LEU A 3 -17.79 -29.32 7.57
CA LEU A 3 -16.51 -29.48 8.28
C LEU A 3 -16.02 -28.08 8.71
N LYS A 4 -15.59 -27.93 9.97
CA LYS A 4 -14.91 -26.73 10.47
C LYS A 4 -13.56 -26.59 9.75
N ASN A 5 -13.40 -25.61 8.88
CA ASN A 5 -12.09 -25.18 8.39
C ASN A 5 -11.86 -23.69 8.61
N GLU A 6 -12.20 -23.22 9.82
CA GLU A 6 -12.04 -21.82 10.28
C GLU A 6 -10.71 -21.59 11.01
N ARG A 7 -9.61 -22.23 10.59
CA ARG A 7 -8.28 -21.99 11.17
C ARG A 7 -7.17 -21.94 10.13
N ARG A 8 -7.21 -20.92 9.25
CA ARG A 8 -5.99 -20.30 8.71
C ARG A 8 -6.20 -18.79 8.49
N ARG A 9 -5.83 -18.02 9.53
CA ARG A 9 -5.41 -16.60 9.52
C ARG A 9 -6.42 -15.60 8.95
N SER A 10 -7.18 -14.84 9.76
CA SER A 10 -6.68 -13.75 10.61
C SER A 10 -5.68 -12.84 9.89
N ASN A 11 -6.14 -12.01 8.96
CA ASN A 11 -5.79 -10.58 8.91
C ASN A 11 -6.75 -9.80 7.99
N SER A 12 -7.44 -8.83 8.57
CA SER A 12 -8.26 -7.79 7.92
C SER A 12 -9.47 -8.27 7.10
N ARG A 13 -10.58 -8.54 7.81
CA ARG A 13 -11.90 -8.14 7.29
C ARG A 13 -11.81 -6.64 6.97
N SER A 14 -11.64 -6.31 5.70
CA SER A 14 -11.68 -4.95 5.15
C SER A 14 -13.07 -4.36 5.42
N TYR A 15 -13.21 -3.59 6.50
CA TYR A 15 -14.48 -2.94 6.82
C TYR A 15 -14.74 -1.84 5.80
N LEU A 16 -15.74 -2.02 4.94
CA LEU A 16 -16.26 -0.97 4.07
C LEU A 16 -16.61 0.28 4.90
N LYS A 17 -15.92 1.41 4.65
CA LYS A 17 -16.18 2.68 5.33
C LYS A 17 -17.13 3.53 4.50
N PHE A 18 -18.40 3.56 4.86
CA PHE A 18 -19.38 4.38 4.13
C PHE A 18 -19.25 5.87 4.52
N ASN A 19 -19.22 6.78 3.55
CA ASN A 19 -19.20 8.22 3.80
C ASN A 19 -20.60 8.74 4.23
N LEU A 20 -20.71 10.01 4.64
CA LEU A 20 -21.99 10.65 5.07
C LEU A 20 -23.08 10.69 3.99
N LYS A 21 -22.72 10.36 2.75
CA LYS A 21 -23.63 10.18 1.61
C LYS A 21 -24.00 8.70 1.38
N GLY A 22 -23.50 7.79 2.21
CA GLY A 22 -23.74 6.35 2.11
C GLY A 22 -22.80 5.61 1.14
N GLU A 23 -21.62 6.14 0.82
CA GLU A 23 -20.73 5.50 -0.17
C GLU A 23 -19.53 4.81 0.45
N ALA A 24 -19.35 3.54 0.11
CA ALA A 24 -18.24 2.71 0.54
C ALA A 24 -16.88 3.24 0.06
N THR A 25 -15.99 3.54 1.00
CA THR A 25 -14.60 3.93 0.73
C THR A 25 -13.67 2.92 1.39
N MET A 26 -13.02 2.13 0.55
CA MET A 26 -11.91 1.25 0.93
C MET A 26 -10.90 1.23 -0.19
N ASN A 27 -10.34 2.40 -0.51
CA ASN A 27 -9.30 2.47 -1.53
C ASN A 27 -7.98 2.85 -0.86
N GLN A 28 -7.30 1.85 -0.31
CA GLN A 28 -5.91 2.01 0.09
C GLN A 28 -5.10 2.32 -1.18
N LYS A 29 -4.55 3.54 -1.24
CA LYS A 29 -3.72 3.96 -2.37
C LYS A 29 -2.35 3.32 -2.18
N ASN A 30 -1.98 2.43 -3.09
CA ASN A 30 -0.70 1.73 -3.05
C ASN A 30 0.10 2.04 -4.33
N ALA A 31 1.41 2.21 -4.23
CA ALA A 31 2.32 2.44 -5.35
C ALA A 31 3.49 1.45 -5.30
N LEU A 32 3.92 0.93 -6.45
CA LEU A 32 5.10 0.08 -6.58
C LEU A 32 6.18 0.83 -7.36
N LEU A 33 7.37 0.99 -6.76
CA LEU A 33 8.54 1.64 -7.37
C LEU A 33 9.64 0.61 -7.62
N SER A 34 10.00 0.39 -8.89
CA SER A 34 11.13 -0.46 -9.25
C SER A 34 11.79 0.10 -10.50
N VAL A 35 12.85 0.88 -10.31
CA VAL A 35 13.50 1.64 -11.38
C VAL A 35 14.99 1.34 -11.44
N TYR A 36 15.54 1.29 -12.66
CA TYR A 36 16.98 1.16 -12.85
C TYR A 36 17.69 2.50 -12.61
N ASN A 37 17.24 3.56 -13.29
CA ASN A 37 17.72 4.92 -13.06
C ASN A 37 16.98 5.52 -11.85
N LYS A 38 17.73 5.90 -10.82
CA LYS A 38 17.18 6.45 -9.58
C LYS A 38 17.17 7.98 -9.53
N THR A 39 17.54 8.64 -10.62
CA THR A 39 17.50 10.11 -10.72
C THR A 39 16.08 10.59 -10.43
N GLY A 40 15.91 11.41 -9.39
CA GLY A 40 14.61 11.98 -8.99
C GLY A 40 13.66 11.04 -8.27
N ILE A 41 14.06 9.79 -7.94
CA ILE A 41 13.13 8.84 -7.30
C ILE A 41 12.73 9.25 -5.88
N VAL A 42 13.63 9.91 -5.16
CA VAL A 42 13.41 10.38 -3.78
C VAL A 42 12.30 11.44 -3.73
N PRO A 43 12.41 12.61 -4.40
CA PRO A 43 11.34 13.60 -4.36
C PRO A 43 10.02 13.07 -4.94
N PHE A 44 10.07 12.15 -5.91
CA PHE A 44 8.87 11.50 -6.42
C PHE A 44 8.19 10.61 -5.37
N ALA A 45 8.96 9.77 -4.67
CA ALA A 45 8.44 8.92 -3.60
C ALA A 45 7.85 9.77 -2.46
N SER A 46 8.52 10.86 -2.08
CA SER A 46 8.00 11.82 -1.10
C SER A 46 6.62 12.36 -1.50
N SER A 47 6.46 12.83 -2.74
CA SER A 47 5.16 13.32 -3.23
C SER A 47 4.07 12.26 -3.21
N LEU A 48 4.39 10.98 -3.46
CA LEU A 48 3.42 9.89 -3.38
C LEU A 48 2.97 9.64 -1.94
N VAL A 49 3.91 9.67 -0.98
CA VAL A 49 3.57 9.55 0.45
C VAL A 49 2.67 10.72 0.88
N GLU A 50 2.97 11.95 0.45
CA GLU A 50 2.14 13.13 0.72
C GLU A 50 0.70 12.99 0.18
N LEU A 51 0.53 12.32 -0.96
CA LEU A 51 -0.78 12.02 -1.55
C LEU A 51 -1.52 10.85 -0.88
N GLY A 52 -0.92 10.26 0.16
CA GLY A 52 -1.47 9.16 0.94
C GLY A 52 -1.25 7.79 0.33
N TYR A 53 -0.21 7.60 -0.50
CA TYR A 53 0.16 6.29 -1.03
C TYR A 53 1.02 5.51 -0.04
N THR A 54 0.73 4.20 0.07
CA THR A 54 1.65 3.22 0.64
C THR A 54 2.59 2.76 -0.46
N ILE A 55 3.90 2.92 -0.28
CA ILE A 55 4.91 2.58 -1.28
C ILE A 55 5.50 1.20 -1.01
N TYR A 56 5.58 0.38 -2.05
CA TYR A 56 6.37 -0.84 -2.12
C TYR A 56 7.51 -0.62 -3.12
N SER A 57 8.69 -1.20 -2.88
CA SER A 57 9.78 -1.10 -3.85
C SER A 57 10.69 -2.32 -3.87
N SER A 58 11.47 -2.46 -4.95
CA SER A 58 12.53 -3.46 -5.06
C SER A 58 13.76 -3.04 -4.26
N GLY A 59 14.61 -3.99 -3.83
CA GLY A 59 15.73 -3.73 -2.91
C GLY A 59 16.60 -2.51 -3.28
N GLY A 60 17.13 -2.47 -4.52
CA GLY A 60 17.98 -1.36 -4.96
C GLY A 60 17.26 -0.03 -5.17
N THR A 61 15.92 -0.01 -5.21
CA THR A 61 15.12 1.23 -5.19
C THR A 61 14.82 1.63 -3.74
N ALA A 62 14.51 0.66 -2.88
CA ALA A 62 14.25 0.84 -1.46
C ALA A 62 15.44 1.46 -0.73
N GLU A 63 16.65 0.99 -1.02
CA GLU A 63 17.88 1.50 -0.42
C GLU A 63 18.08 2.99 -0.70
N VAL A 64 17.82 3.43 -1.94
CA VAL A 64 17.97 4.85 -2.32
C VAL A 64 16.92 5.72 -1.65
N ILE A 65 15.68 5.23 -1.56
CA ILE A 65 14.58 5.97 -0.90
C ILE A 65 14.78 6.03 0.62
N ALA A 66 15.33 4.98 1.24
CA ALA A 66 15.55 4.91 2.69
C ALA A 66 16.79 5.68 3.18
N ALA A 67 17.73 5.99 2.28
CA ALA A 67 18.94 6.74 2.61
C ALA A 67 18.75 8.27 2.56
N ALA A 68 17.59 8.74 2.10
CA ALA A 68 17.22 10.16 2.01
C ALA A 68 16.51 10.64 3.28
#